data_AF-A0A7X3TYA6-F1
#
_entry.id   AF-A0A7X3TYA6-F1
#
_cell.length_a   1.000
_cell.length_b   1.000
_cell.length_c   1.000
_cell.angle_alpha   90.00
_cell.angle_beta   90.00
_cell.angle_gamma   90.00
#
_symmetry.space_group_name_H-M   'P 1'
#
loop_
_entity.id
_entity.type
_entity.pdbx_description
1 polymer ?
#
loop_
_entity_poly.entity_id
_entity_poly.type
_entity_poly.pdbx_seq_one_letter_code
_entity_poly.pdbx_strand_id
1 'polypeptide(L)'
;MQRAIWLSYDLGVSGDYEGMYAWLENHGAKECGSSVAFLKNYEFEGDLLESVKADVGETVALNRRSRIYVIFNDNGRVRGR
;
A
#
# COMPACT_ATOMS: atom_id res chain seq x y z
N MET A 1 4.68 14.92 3.41
CA MET A 1 5.64 14.19 4.27
C MET A 1 6.12 12.95 3.52
N GLN A 2 7.25 12.35 3.91
CA GLN A 2 7.73 11.11 3.29
C GLN A 2 7.98 10.02 4.34
N ARG A 3 7.62 8.77 4.02
CA ARG A 3 7.88 7.63 4.89
C ARG A 3 8.12 6.34 4.11
N ALA A 4 9.01 5.51 4.65
CA ALA A 4 9.17 4.15 4.19
C ALA A 4 8.03 3.27 4.71
N ILE A 5 7.33 2.60 3.80
CA ILE A 5 6.22 1.70 4.12
C ILE A 5 6.40 0.35 3.43
N TRP A 6 5.94 -0.71 4.07
CA TRP A 6 5.64 -1.97 3.41
C TRP A 6 4.13 -2.10 3.26
N LEU A 7 3.72 -2.62 2.12
CA LEU A 7 2.35 -3.00 1.85
C LEU A 7 2.27 -4.51 1.76
N SER A 8 1.36 -5.10 2.50
CA SER A 8 0.93 -6.48 2.29
C SER A 8 -0.50 -6.46 1.81
N TYR A 9 -0.81 -7.12 0.70
CA TYR A 9 -2.14 -7.07 0.13
C TYR A 9 -2.66 -8.45 -0.28
N ASP A 10 -3.94 -8.68 -0.03
CA ASP A 10 -4.70 -9.82 -0.50
C ASP A 10 -6.03 -9.28 -1.03
N LEU A 11 -6.19 -9.30 -2.36
CA LEU A 11 -7.39 -8.76 -3.02
C LEU A 11 -8.47 -9.83 -3.20
N GLY A 12 -8.21 -11.06 -2.76
CA GLY A 12 -9.06 -12.23 -2.95
C GLY A 12 -9.08 -12.74 -4.40
N VAL A 13 -9.89 -13.76 -4.65
CA VAL A 13 -10.12 -14.29 -6.01
C VAL A 13 -10.84 -13.22 -6.83
N SER A 14 -10.32 -12.97 -8.04
CA SER A 14 -10.80 -11.92 -8.96
C SER A 14 -10.68 -10.49 -8.40
N GLY A 15 -9.78 -10.26 -7.44
CA GLY A 15 -9.40 -8.92 -7.02
C GLY A 15 -8.65 -8.17 -8.13
N ASP A 16 -8.63 -6.84 -8.03
CA ASP A 16 -7.97 -5.97 -9.00
C ASP A 16 -6.44 -5.92 -8.80
N TYR A 17 -5.79 -7.04 -9.13
CA TYR A 17 -4.32 -7.13 -9.04
C TYR A 17 -3.64 -6.27 -10.09
N GLU A 18 -4.23 -6.10 -11.27
CA GLU A 18 -3.68 -5.25 -12.32
C GLU A 18 -3.62 -3.78 -11.87
N GLY A 19 -4.71 -3.25 -11.31
CA GLY A 19 -4.71 -1.92 -10.71
C GLY A 19 -3.70 -1.78 -9.57
N MET A 20 -3.57 -2.80 -8.71
CA MET A 20 -2.56 -2.80 -7.64
C MET A 20 -1.13 -2.78 -8.19
N TYR A 21 -0.82 -3.59 -9.19
CA TYR A 21 0.51 -3.60 -9.80
C TYR A 21 0.83 -2.27 -10.50
N ALA A 22 -0.14 -1.68 -11.20
CA ALA A 22 0.01 -0.35 -11.79
C ALA A 22 0.24 0.73 -10.72
N TRP A 23 -0.50 0.68 -9.61
CA TRP A 23 -0.32 1.58 -8.48
C TRP A 23 1.08 1.44 -7.86
N LEU A 24 1.56 0.20 -7.67
CA LEU A 24 2.89 -0.10 -7.15
C LEU A 24 4.01 0.40 -8.08
N GLU A 25 3.87 0.20 -9.39
CA GLU A 25 4.81 0.69 -10.39
C GLU A 25 4.91 2.22 -10.38
N ASN A 26 3.77 2.91 -10.38
CA ASN A 26 3.70 4.38 -10.33
C ASN A 26 4.38 4.96 -9.09
N HIS A 27 4.40 4.21 -7.98
CA HIS A 27 5.04 4.60 -6.74
C HIS A 27 6.49 4.10 -6.60
N GLY A 28 7.06 3.49 -7.65
CA GLY A 28 8.42 2.97 -7.64
C GLY A 28 8.62 1.90 -6.55
N ALA A 29 7.60 1.09 -6.28
CA ALA A 29 7.65 0.08 -5.25
C ALA A 29 8.66 -1.02 -5.61
N LYS A 30 9.36 -1.52 -4.60
CA LYS A 30 10.18 -2.73 -4.72
C LYS A 30 9.35 -3.93 -4.29
N GLU A 31 9.08 -4.83 -5.21
CA GLU A 31 8.44 -6.11 -4.90
C GLU A 31 9.31 -6.93 -3.94
N CYS A 32 8.65 -7.52 -2.93
CA CYS A 32 9.28 -8.31 -1.88
C CYS A 32 8.64 -9.71 -1.75
N GLY A 33 7.92 -10.16 -2.78
CA GLY A 33 7.16 -11.41 -2.83
C GLY A 33 5.83 -11.23 -3.58
N SER A 34 5.00 -12.27 -3.61
CA SER A 34 3.77 -12.31 -4.43
C SER A 34 2.68 -11.32 -4.01
N SER A 35 2.75 -10.79 -2.80
CA SER A 35 1.70 -9.98 -2.16
C SER A 35 2.27 -8.97 -1.16
N VAL A 36 3.57 -8.64 -1.30
CA VAL A 36 4.27 -7.72 -0.41
C VAL A 36 5.16 -6.81 -1.23
N ALA A 37 5.05 -5.50 -1.01
CA ALA A 37 5.86 -4.49 -1.68
C ALA A 37 6.41 -3.48 -0.68
N PHE A 38 7.53 -2.86 -1.02
CA PHE A 38 8.19 -1.85 -0.23
C PHE A 38 8.27 -0.53 -0.99
N LEU A 39 7.81 0.55 -0.37
CA LEU A 39 7.93 1.90 -0.89
C LEU A 39 8.89 2.67 0.01
N LYS A 40 10.02 3.11 -0.54
CA LYS A 40 11.07 3.76 0.25
C LYS A 40 10.67 5.18 0.70
N ASN A 41 10.05 5.95 -0.19
CA ASN A 41 9.75 7.36 0.01
C ASN A 41 8.28 7.65 -0.36
N TYR A 42 7.34 6.94 0.27
CA TYR A 42 5.92 7.20 0.01
C TYR A 42 5.55 8.62 0.47
N GLU A 43 5.01 9.42 -0.44
CA GLU A 43 4.60 10.79 -0.18
C GLU A 43 3.15 10.81 0.32
N PHE A 44 2.89 11.57 1.39
CA PHE A 44 1.55 11.64 1.97
C PHE A 44 1.32 12.98 2.67
N GLU A 45 0.04 13.34 2.83
CA GLU A 45 -0.41 14.55 3.51
C GLU A 45 -1.28 14.19 4.72
N GLY A 46 -1.03 14.80 5.87
CA GLY A 46 -1.80 14.52 7.08
C GLY A 46 -1.61 13.08 7.58
N ASP A 47 -2.69 12.30 7.61
CA ASP A 47 -2.66 10.91 8.09
C ASP A 47 -2.19 9.96 6.99
N LEU A 48 -1.18 9.15 7.31
CA LEU A 48 -0.57 8.19 6.38
C LEU A 48 -1.56 7.16 5.87
N LEU A 49 -2.40 6.60 6.76
CA LEU A 49 -3.28 5.49 6.40
C LEU A 49 -4.44 5.98 5.54
N GLU A 50 -5.02 7.13 5.88
CA GLU A 50 -6.04 7.74 5.05
C GLU A 50 -5.48 8.18 3.68
N SER A 51 -4.24 8.66 3.63
CA SER A 51 -3.56 8.97 2.36
C SER A 51 -3.39 7.74 1.48
N VAL A 52 -2.80 6.66 2.02
CA VAL A 52 -2.62 5.39 1.28
C VAL A 52 -3.96 4.85 0.81
N LYS A 53 -4.98 4.88 1.68
CA LYS A 53 -6.32 4.39 1.36
C LYS A 53 -6.97 5.17 0.23
N ALA A 54 -6.88 6.50 0.25
CA ALA A 54 -7.42 7.35 -0.80
C ALA A 54 -6.70 7.09 -2.13
N ASP A 55 -5.37 7.16 -2.11
CA ASP A 55 -4.50 7.00 -3.26
C ASP A 55 -4.64 5.62 -3.93
N VAL A 56 -4.59 4.53 -3.15
CA VAL A 56 -4.89 3.18 -3.67
C VAL A 56 -6.30 3.11 -4.27
N GLY A 57 -7.28 3.77 -3.64
CA GLY A 57 -8.66 3.79 -4.10
C GLY A 57 -8.89 4.52 -5.42
N GLU A 58 -7.95 5.36 -5.88
CA GLU A 58 -8.02 6.04 -7.18
C GLU A 58 -7.69 5.10 -8.35
N THR A 59 -6.85 4.09 -8.10
CA THR A 59 -6.35 3.17 -9.14
C THR A 59 -6.90 1.75 -9.00
N VAL A 60 -7.12 1.29 -7.76
CA VAL A 60 -7.45 -0.11 -7.44
C VAL A 60 -8.93 -0.24 -7.08
N ALA A 61 -9.65 -1.10 -7.81
CA ALA A 61 -11.04 -1.42 -7.51
C ALA A 61 -11.14 -2.33 -6.28
N LEU A 62 -11.21 -1.71 -5.09
CA LEU A 62 -11.35 -2.43 -3.82
C LEU A 62 -12.76 -2.98 -3.61
N ASN A 63 -12.85 -4.17 -3.03
CA ASN A 63 -14.11 -4.79 -2.64
C ASN A 63 -14.05 -5.29 -1.18
N ARG A 64 -15.17 -5.83 -0.68
CA ARG A 64 -15.29 -6.30 0.71
C ARG A 64 -14.30 -7.39 1.14
N ARG A 65 -13.64 -8.07 0.19
CA ARG A 65 -12.63 -9.11 0.43
C ARG A 65 -11.21 -8.56 0.37
N SER A 66 -11.01 -7.38 -0.22
CA SER A 66 -9.71 -6.74 -0.33
C SER A 66 -9.18 -6.40 1.05
N ARG A 67 -7.95 -6.81 1.32
CA ARG A 67 -7.20 -6.50 2.54
C ARG A 67 -5.87 -5.90 2.11
N ILE A 68 -5.56 -4.74 2.65
CA ILE A 68 -4.28 -4.07 2.44
C ILE A 68 -3.82 -3.63 3.82
N TYR A 69 -2.63 -4.09 4.21
CA TYR A 69 -1.97 -3.72 5.45
C TYR A 69 -0.81 -2.80 5.15
N VAL A 70 -0.73 -1.69 5.87
CA VAL A 70 0.37 -0.74 5.80
C VAL A 70 1.24 -0.91 7.03
N ILE A 71 2.49 -1.30 6.80
CA ILE A 71 3.49 -1.48 7.84
C ILE A 71 4.50 -0.34 7.72
N PHE A 72 4.71 0.38 8.82
CA PHE A 72 5.57 1.56 8.82
C PHE A 72 6.24 1.77 10.17
N ASN A 73 7.37 2.48 10.16
CA ASN A 73 8.01 2.92 11.38
C ASN A 73 7.37 4.25 11.85
N ASP A 74 6.87 4.24 13.08
CA ASP A 74 6.37 5.40 13.79
C ASP A 74 7.26 5.69 15.01
N ASN A 75 8.18 6.64 14.85
CA ASN A 75 9.09 7.09 15.90
C ASN A 75 9.85 5.96 16.61
N GLY A 76 10.45 5.06 15.83
CA GLY A 76 11.24 3.92 16.32
C GLY A 76 10.41 2.67 16.63
N ARG A 77 9.07 2.73 16.51
CA ARG A 77 8.19 1.58 16.70
C ARG A 77 7.59 1.15 15.38
N VAL A 78 7.76 -0.12 15.02
CA VAL A 78 7.08 -0.69 13.86
C VAL A 78 5.60 -0.86 14.19
N ARG A 79 4.73 -0.32 13.34
CA ARG A 79 3.27 -0.49 13.39
C ARG A 79 2.80 -1.15 12.10
N GLY A 80 1.74 -1.94 12.19
CA GLY A 80 0.99 -2.44 11.04
C GLY A 80 -0.49 -2.17 11.28
N ARG A 81 -1.19 -1.63 10.28
CA ARG A 81 -2.64 -1.40 10.32
C ARG A 81 -3.29 -1.78 9.01
#